data_AF-A0A7V9BXU0-F1
#
_entry.id   AF-A0A7V9BXU0-F1
#
_cell.length_a   1.000
_cell.length_b   1.000
_cell.length_c   1.000
_cell.angle_alpha   90.00
_cell.angle_beta   90.00
_cell.angle_gamma   90.00
#
_symmetry.space_group_name_H-M   'P 1'
#
loop_
_entity.id
_entity.type
_entity.pdbx_description
1 polymer ?
#
loop_
_entity_poly.entity_id
_entity_poly.type
_entity_poly.pdbx_seq_one_letter_code
_entity_poly.pdbx_strand_id
1 'polypeptide(L)'
;MRTSDPKGGAGYPGAERGSHVMDDRHDPDAELPIKLEPCSNGEFLPLPITPVAAETIRRTRDEADRQARRLGLSRRTFLRSVAGAALMLTVLDRTAREAHGATGGRYNLPVDAASDADVARSFLGGDEFIFDVQVHYLNFDLAQPGELGVLGNLFPQKNCGETDPRACFAVDHLVEEMLLKSDTDMLVMSSIPIPGDANPLSIEDMETVKRLVTELCGRGRVLTQGQTFPSIGTAAEQLEAMRLLREEHKIAAWKVYTHAGGPPWWLDDHEAGVSQSGVAFLENVRELGPKIVAVHKGFGLVGGPNRGYADPIDIGPAAEANPDIKFVVYHSGYEPGETEGPYTPETATQGVNRLITSARTAGIGKDGNIYPELGSTWRSVMGDPTQAAHVLGKLLAEFGADRIVWGTDSIWYGSPQDQIAAFRAFQITPEFQERFGYPALTDDVKQQILSANAAALFGIAPPPAGCPAANDDGAGLRSNRTYGPVARRDVEATFTREHPWTVERTANPRVSTYP
;
A
#
# COMPACT_ATOMS: atom_id res chain seq x y z
N MET A 1 63.56 41.51 -24.79
CA MET A 1 62.52 41.28 -25.81
C MET A 1 62.24 39.78 -25.81
N ARG A 2 60.98 39.40 -25.61
CA ARG A 2 60.28 38.09 -25.68
C ARG A 2 61.13 36.86 -26.09
N THR A 3 60.98 35.70 -25.45
CA THR A 3 59.83 34.80 -25.65
C THR A 3 59.46 33.93 -24.44
N SER A 4 58.19 33.52 -24.46
CA SER A 4 57.39 32.75 -23.51
C SER A 4 57.54 31.23 -23.64
N ASP A 5 57.38 30.49 -22.54
CA ASP A 5 56.31 29.50 -22.36
C ASP A 5 56.18 29.06 -20.87
N PRO A 6 54.96 28.86 -20.32
CA PRO A 6 54.75 28.70 -18.89
C PRO A 6 54.62 27.22 -18.45
N LYS A 7 55.08 26.98 -17.22
CA LYS A 7 54.93 25.75 -16.44
C LYS A 7 53.47 25.56 -16.00
N GLY A 8 52.97 24.33 -16.10
CA GLY A 8 51.67 23.92 -15.53
C GLY A 8 51.68 22.44 -15.15
N GLY A 9 52.16 22.13 -13.94
CA GLY A 9 51.96 20.84 -13.28
C GLY A 9 51.46 21.12 -11.87
N ALA A 10 50.13 21.15 -11.71
CA ALA A 10 49.48 21.32 -10.41
C ALA A 10 49.07 19.94 -9.89
N GLY A 11 49.55 19.61 -8.69
CA GLY A 11 49.22 18.38 -7.99
C GLY A 11 47.76 18.35 -7.55
N TYR A 12 47.24 17.12 -7.46
CA TYR A 12 45.94 16.80 -6.86
C TYR A 12 45.87 17.33 -5.42
N PRO A 13 44.93 18.24 -5.10
CA PRO A 13 44.66 18.61 -3.72
C PRO A 13 43.68 17.61 -3.09
N GLY A 14 44.03 17.15 -1.90
CA GLY A 14 43.14 16.79 -0.79
C GLY A 14 41.90 15.95 -1.09
N ALA A 15 41.91 14.70 -0.63
CA ALA A 15 40.70 14.00 -0.26
C ALA A 15 40.00 14.77 0.88
N GLU A 16 39.13 15.72 0.51
CA GLU A 16 38.15 16.27 1.44
C GLU A 16 37.20 15.13 1.79
N ARG A 17 37.14 14.83 3.08
CA ARG A 17 36.08 14.01 3.68
C ARG A 17 34.77 14.63 3.24
N GLY A 18 34.08 13.99 2.29
CA GLY A 18 32.71 14.30 1.95
C GLY A 18 31.92 14.28 3.25
N SER A 19 31.47 15.45 3.67
CA SER A 19 30.50 15.58 4.74
C SER A 19 29.25 14.84 4.26
N HIS A 20 29.03 13.64 4.79
CA HIS A 20 27.71 13.02 4.76
C HIS A 20 26.75 14.04 5.36
N VAL A 21 25.93 14.68 4.53
CA VAL A 21 24.74 15.37 5.00
C VAL A 21 23.77 14.25 5.40
N MET A 22 23.96 13.71 6.60
CA MET A 22 22.93 12.90 7.23
C MET A 22 21.71 13.80 7.42
N ASP A 23 20.54 13.24 7.12
CA ASP A 23 19.25 13.85 7.38
C ASP A 23 19.14 14.22 8.87
N ASP A 24 19.21 15.51 9.20
CA ASP A 24 19.01 16.04 10.57
C ASP A 24 17.61 15.69 11.14
N ARG A 25 16.72 15.04 10.37
CA ARG A 25 15.36 14.65 10.79
C ARG A 25 15.15 13.15 11.02
N HIS A 26 16.07 12.27 10.61
CA HIS A 26 15.93 10.83 10.84
C HIS A 26 16.85 10.37 11.95
N ASP A 27 16.27 10.09 13.12
CA ASP A 27 16.96 9.46 14.24
C ASP A 27 16.79 7.93 14.16
N PRO A 28 17.83 7.16 13.81
CA PRO A 28 17.75 5.70 13.72
C PRO A 28 17.46 5.02 15.06
N ASP A 29 17.67 5.71 16.18
CA ASP A 29 17.35 5.26 17.54
C ASP A 29 15.88 5.50 17.91
N ALA A 30 15.15 6.29 17.10
CA ALA A 30 13.74 6.61 17.29
C ALA A 30 12.79 5.76 16.42
N GLU A 31 13.32 4.93 15.52
CA GLU A 31 12.54 4.01 14.66
C GLU A 31 11.67 3.07 15.49
N LEU A 32 10.41 2.96 15.11
CA LEU A 32 9.43 2.12 15.80
C LEU A 32 9.35 0.74 15.16
N PRO A 33 9.25 -0.34 15.97
CA PRO A 33 9.02 -1.69 15.46
C PRO A 33 7.72 -1.84 14.66
N ILE A 34 6.66 -1.12 15.05
CA ILE A 34 5.37 -1.07 14.38
C ILE A 34 5.05 0.39 14.03
N LYS A 35 4.73 0.68 12.77
CA LYS A 35 4.48 2.07 12.31
C LYS A 35 3.07 2.50 12.72
N LEU A 36 2.98 3.20 13.85
CA LEU A 36 1.73 3.82 14.34
C LEU A 36 1.63 5.31 14.01
N GLU A 37 2.73 5.92 13.57
CA GLU A 37 2.74 7.33 13.22
C GLU A 37 1.96 7.60 11.92
N PRO A 38 1.40 8.81 11.78
CA PRO A 38 0.73 9.25 10.56
C PRO A 38 1.63 9.08 9.34
N CYS A 39 1.10 8.46 8.30
CA CYS A 39 1.76 8.33 7.01
C CYS A 39 0.70 8.21 5.92
N SER A 40 0.97 8.76 4.76
CA SER A 40 0.16 8.62 3.56
C SER A 40 0.98 7.98 2.44
N ASN A 41 0.32 7.22 1.59
CA ASN A 41 0.83 6.72 0.31
C ASN A 41 0.68 7.75 -0.84
N GLY A 42 0.19 8.95 -0.55
CA GLY A 42 -0.18 9.97 -1.54
C GLY A 42 -1.68 9.97 -1.89
N GLU A 43 -2.42 8.91 -1.54
CA GLU A 43 -3.84 8.74 -1.88
C GLU A 43 -4.82 9.23 -0.83
N PHE A 44 -4.30 9.65 0.33
CA PHE A 44 -5.10 10.24 1.39
C PHE A 44 -4.30 11.23 2.21
N LEU A 45 -4.99 12.00 3.06
CA LEU A 45 -4.30 12.90 3.98
C LEU A 45 -3.95 12.11 5.25
N PRO A 46 -2.69 12.15 5.71
CA PRO A 46 -2.30 11.42 6.91
C PRO A 46 -3.14 11.90 8.10
N LEU A 47 -3.82 10.95 8.76
CA LEU A 47 -4.68 11.25 9.89
C LEU A 47 -3.84 11.66 11.11
N PRO A 48 -4.33 12.55 11.99
CA PRO A 48 -3.64 12.87 13.24
C PRO A 48 -3.39 11.61 14.07
N ILE A 49 -2.25 11.57 14.76
CA ILE A 49 -1.97 10.49 15.70
C ILE A 49 -3.05 10.42 16.79
N THR A 50 -3.57 9.22 17.04
CA THR A 50 -4.60 9.02 18.08
C THR A 50 -3.98 9.09 19.48
N PRO A 51 -4.77 9.41 20.53
CA PRO A 51 -4.28 9.34 21.91
C PRO A 51 -3.72 7.97 22.30
N VAL A 52 -4.37 6.89 21.83
CA VAL A 52 -3.93 5.51 22.05
C VAL A 52 -2.58 5.24 21.37
N ALA A 53 -2.41 5.66 20.11
CA ALA A 53 -1.15 5.49 19.39
C ALA A 53 -0.01 6.29 20.04
N ALA A 54 -0.25 7.56 20.38
CA ALA A 54 0.75 8.42 21.03
C ALA A 54 1.20 7.85 22.38
N GLU A 55 0.24 7.39 23.20
CA GLU A 55 0.54 6.76 24.49
C GLU A 55 1.25 5.42 24.33
N THR A 56 0.88 4.63 23.32
CA THR A 56 1.55 3.37 22.98
C THR A 56 3.02 3.60 22.62
N ILE A 57 3.31 4.60 21.76
CA ILE A 57 4.68 4.96 21.39
C ILE A 57 5.49 5.36 22.62
N ARG A 58 4.93 6.22 23.48
CA ARG A 58 5.59 6.67 24.71
C ARG A 58 5.93 5.50 25.64
N ARG A 59 4.94 4.65 25.95
CA ARG A 59 5.13 3.47 26.81
C ARG A 59 6.09 2.45 26.22
N THR A 60 6.06 2.26 24.90
CA THR A 60 6.99 1.36 24.19
C THR A 60 8.42 1.85 24.33
N ARG A 61 8.69 3.15 24.16
CA ARG A 61 10.03 3.73 24.35
C ARG A 61 10.52 3.54 25.79
N ASP A 62 9.68 3.79 26.78
CA ASP A 62 10.02 3.60 28.20
C ASP A 62 10.31 2.14 28.56
N GLU A 63 9.51 1.20 28.04
CA GLU A 63 9.69 -0.24 28.29
C GLU A 63 10.87 -0.82 27.51
N ALA A 64 11.10 -0.36 26.27
CA ALA A 64 12.23 -0.78 25.45
C ALA A 64 13.56 -0.52 26.14
N ASP A 65 13.70 0.59 26.86
CA ASP A 65 14.90 0.87 27.68
C ASP A 65 15.13 -0.16 28.79
N ARG A 66 14.05 -0.63 29.41
CA ARG A 66 14.13 -1.64 30.47
C ARG A 66 14.50 -3.00 29.89
N GLN A 67 13.85 -3.41 28.81
CA GLN A 67 14.10 -4.68 28.16
C GLN A 67 15.49 -4.74 27.51
N ALA A 68 15.90 -3.68 26.79
CA ALA A 68 17.22 -3.59 26.20
C ALA A 68 18.33 -3.73 27.25
N ARG A 69 18.23 -3.04 28.40
CA ARG A 69 19.17 -3.21 29.52
C ARG A 69 19.19 -4.63 30.09
N ARG A 70 18.02 -5.25 30.24
CA ARG A 70 17.90 -6.62 30.77
C ARG A 70 18.55 -7.65 29.85
N LEU A 71 18.44 -7.45 28.54
CA LEU A 71 18.98 -8.34 27.51
C LEU A 71 20.42 -8.01 27.09
N GLY A 72 21.00 -6.92 27.61
CA GLY A 72 22.34 -6.47 27.22
C GLY A 72 22.42 -5.90 25.80
N LEU A 73 21.30 -5.40 25.25
CA LEU A 73 21.19 -4.83 23.92
C LEU A 73 21.15 -3.29 23.99
N SER A 74 21.48 -2.62 22.88
CA SER A 74 21.13 -1.20 22.72
C SER A 74 19.63 -1.06 22.45
N ARG A 75 19.03 0.10 22.80
CA ARG A 75 17.61 0.40 22.50
C ARG A 75 17.29 0.18 21.02
N ARG A 76 18.12 0.71 20.12
CA ARG A 76 17.98 0.54 18.67
C ARG A 76 18.00 -0.92 18.24
N THR A 77 18.91 -1.72 18.80
CA THR A 77 18.98 -3.17 18.51
C THR A 77 17.73 -3.89 18.97
N PHE A 78 17.25 -3.57 20.16
CA PHE A 78 16.03 -4.16 20.69
C PHE A 78 14.79 -3.76 19.87
N LEU A 79 14.60 -2.48 19.55
CA LEU A 79 13.45 -2.00 18.78
C LEU A 79 13.41 -2.54 17.34
N ARG A 80 14.56 -2.84 16.73
CA ARG A 80 14.63 -3.47 15.41
C ARG A 80 14.56 -4.99 15.43
N SER A 81 14.31 -5.59 16.59
CA SER A 81 14.16 -7.03 16.75
C SER A 81 12.69 -7.45 16.78
N VAL A 82 12.44 -8.73 16.55
CA VAL A 82 11.10 -9.34 16.69
C VAL A 82 10.55 -9.20 18.12
N ALA A 83 11.40 -9.20 19.14
CA ALA A 83 11.01 -8.95 20.53
C ALA A 83 10.56 -7.49 20.75
N GLY A 84 11.16 -6.54 20.04
CA GLY A 84 10.74 -5.14 20.02
C GLY A 84 9.34 -4.96 19.40
N ALA A 85 9.07 -5.67 18.30
CA ALA A 85 7.74 -5.73 17.69
C ALA A 85 6.70 -6.35 18.65
N ALA A 86 7.05 -7.47 19.30
CA ALA A 86 6.19 -8.12 20.28
C ALA A 86 5.88 -7.20 21.47
N LEU A 87 6.88 -6.46 21.96
CA LEU A 87 6.67 -5.45 22.99
C LEU A 87 5.64 -4.42 22.54
N MET A 88 5.85 -3.81 21.37
CA MET A 88 5.02 -2.70 20.91
C MET A 88 3.56 -3.12 20.69
N LEU A 89 3.32 -4.30 20.10
CA LEU A 89 1.98 -4.85 19.92
C LEU A 89 1.30 -5.18 21.26
N THR A 90 2.05 -5.70 22.23
CA THR A 90 1.55 -5.95 23.60
C THR A 90 1.18 -4.64 24.30
N VAL A 91 2.00 -3.59 24.15
CA VAL A 91 1.72 -2.26 24.71
C VAL A 91 0.49 -1.65 24.01
N LEU A 92 0.36 -1.82 22.69
CA LEU A 92 -0.81 -1.35 21.94
C LEU A 92 -2.11 -1.99 22.45
N ASP A 93 -2.14 -3.32 22.60
CA ASP A 93 -3.30 -4.05 23.14
C ASP A 93 -3.71 -3.52 24.51
N ARG A 94 -2.74 -3.37 25.42
CA ARG A 94 -2.99 -2.87 26.79
C ARG A 94 -3.50 -1.44 26.79
N THR A 95 -2.86 -0.54 26.04
CA THR A 95 -3.24 0.88 25.95
C THR A 95 -4.66 1.04 25.38
N ALA A 96 -4.99 0.29 24.32
CA ALA A 96 -6.31 0.33 23.72
C ALA A 96 -7.41 -0.14 24.69
N ARG A 97 -7.13 -1.20 25.46
CA ARG A 97 -8.07 -1.72 26.48
C ARG A 97 -8.25 -0.78 27.66
N GLU A 98 -7.19 -0.12 28.11
CA GLU A 98 -7.28 0.91 29.15
C GLU A 98 -8.11 2.12 28.70
N ALA A 99 -8.02 2.50 27.42
CA ALA A 99 -8.74 3.64 26.87
C ALA A 99 -10.23 3.37 26.58
N HIS A 100 -10.56 2.16 26.11
CA HIS A 100 -11.89 1.84 25.59
C HIS A 100 -12.61 0.70 26.34
N GLY A 101 -11.96 0.08 27.33
CA GLY A 101 -12.47 -1.10 28.02
C GLY A 101 -12.23 -2.39 27.23
N ALA A 102 -13.30 -3.09 26.86
CA ALA A 102 -13.18 -4.24 25.97
C ALA A 102 -12.95 -3.77 24.53
N THR A 103 -11.92 -4.31 23.87
CA THR A 103 -11.61 -4.05 22.47
C THR A 103 -12.13 -5.17 21.58
N GLY A 104 -12.47 -4.83 20.34
CA GLY A 104 -12.94 -5.81 19.36
C GLY A 104 -11.87 -6.78 18.87
N GLY A 105 -10.62 -6.33 18.87
CA GLY A 105 -9.46 -7.11 18.47
C GLY A 105 -8.37 -7.08 19.54
N ARG A 106 -7.44 -8.05 19.45
CA ARG A 106 -6.26 -8.15 20.31
C ARG A 106 -5.04 -8.65 19.54
N TYR A 107 -3.87 -8.24 20.01
CA TYR A 107 -2.59 -8.82 19.61
C TYR A 107 -2.21 -9.90 20.63
N ASN A 108 -2.52 -11.16 20.31
CA ASN A 108 -2.44 -12.27 21.26
C ASN A 108 -1.00 -12.79 21.41
N LEU A 109 -0.19 -12.05 22.16
CA LEU A 109 1.21 -12.37 22.43
C LEU A 109 1.42 -12.83 23.88
N PRO A 110 2.27 -13.85 24.11
CA PRO A 110 2.71 -14.22 25.45
C PRO A 110 3.43 -13.09 26.20
N VAL A 111 3.34 -13.09 27.53
CA VAL A 111 3.92 -12.04 28.40
C VAL A 111 5.45 -11.95 28.25
N ASP A 112 6.09 -13.08 27.98
CA ASP A 112 7.52 -13.25 27.80
C ASP A 112 8.03 -12.93 26.39
N ALA A 113 7.15 -12.74 25.39
CA ALA A 113 7.55 -12.45 24.00
C ALA A 113 8.43 -11.19 23.88
N ALA A 114 8.24 -10.18 24.73
CA ALA A 114 9.10 -8.99 24.76
C ALA A 114 10.51 -9.26 25.31
N SER A 115 10.72 -10.39 26.00
CA SER A 115 11.97 -10.77 26.64
C SER A 115 12.62 -12.04 26.09
N ASP A 116 11.94 -12.75 25.20
CA ASP A 116 12.39 -13.98 24.56
C ASP A 116 12.12 -13.88 23.04
N ALA A 117 13.21 -13.80 22.27
CA ALA A 117 13.14 -13.63 20.83
C ALA A 117 12.59 -14.87 20.10
N ASP A 118 12.77 -16.07 20.65
CA ASP A 118 12.27 -17.31 20.06
C ASP A 118 10.76 -17.42 20.28
N VAL A 119 10.29 -17.05 21.48
CA VAL A 119 8.85 -16.92 21.75
C VAL A 119 8.25 -15.87 20.82
N ALA A 120 8.82 -14.67 20.71
CA ALA A 120 8.32 -13.64 19.79
C ALA A 120 8.27 -14.13 18.33
N ARG A 121 9.32 -14.82 17.87
CA ARG A 121 9.40 -15.38 16.52
C ARG A 121 8.32 -16.41 16.24
N SER A 122 7.92 -17.22 17.24
CA SER A 122 6.85 -18.20 17.06
C SER A 122 5.46 -17.60 16.83
N PHE A 123 5.26 -16.32 17.12
CA PHE A 123 3.97 -15.61 16.91
C PHE A 123 4.04 -14.55 15.79
N LEU A 124 5.20 -13.94 15.56
CA LEU A 124 5.37 -12.84 14.61
C LEU A 124 6.14 -13.24 13.34
N GLY A 125 6.94 -14.30 13.42
CA GLY A 125 7.59 -14.91 12.26
C GLY A 125 6.69 -15.98 11.65
N GLY A 126 7.15 -16.52 10.52
CA GLY A 126 6.46 -17.60 9.82
C GLY A 126 7.25 -18.02 8.59
N ASP A 127 7.04 -19.26 8.16
CA ASP A 127 7.65 -19.85 6.95
C ASP A 127 6.60 -20.02 5.84
N GLU A 128 5.39 -19.50 6.04
CA GLU A 128 4.35 -19.51 5.02
C GLU A 128 4.72 -18.61 3.85
N PHE A 129 4.30 -19.03 2.66
CA PHE A 129 4.38 -18.22 1.46
C PHE A 129 3.54 -16.95 1.61
N ILE A 130 4.07 -15.75 1.35
CA ILE A 130 3.31 -14.49 1.36
C ILE A 130 3.22 -13.89 -0.03
N PHE A 131 1.99 -13.64 -0.49
CA PHE A 131 1.72 -13.06 -1.81
C PHE A 131 1.01 -11.70 -1.68
N ASP A 132 1.76 -10.64 -1.98
CA ASP A 132 1.26 -9.27 -1.99
C ASP A 132 0.68 -8.87 -3.36
N VAL A 133 -0.64 -8.68 -3.44
CA VAL A 133 -1.29 -8.41 -4.73
C VAL A 133 -1.33 -6.93 -5.14
N GLN A 134 -0.80 -6.02 -4.32
CA GLN A 134 -0.77 -4.59 -4.61
C GLN A 134 0.54 -3.96 -4.15
N VAL A 135 1.48 -3.77 -5.10
CA VAL A 135 2.75 -3.08 -4.86
C VAL A 135 3.00 -2.05 -5.95
N HIS A 136 3.49 -0.88 -5.53
CA HIS A 136 3.92 0.23 -6.37
C HIS A 136 5.39 0.57 -6.13
N TYR A 137 6.05 1.10 -7.16
CA TYR A 137 7.30 1.83 -7.03
C TYR A 137 7.34 2.95 -8.08
N LEU A 138 8.26 3.90 -7.94
CA LEU A 138 8.43 5.00 -8.90
C LEU A 138 9.80 4.91 -9.55
N ASN A 139 9.90 4.42 -10.77
CA ASN A 139 11.18 4.42 -11.47
C ASN A 139 11.44 5.77 -12.13
N PHE A 140 12.68 6.24 -12.04
CA PHE A 140 13.13 7.42 -12.75
C PHE A 140 14.42 7.08 -13.50
N ASP A 141 14.46 7.37 -14.81
CA ASP A 141 15.66 7.13 -15.62
C ASP A 141 16.79 8.06 -15.17
N LEU A 142 17.81 7.49 -14.54
CA LEU A 142 18.99 8.22 -14.05
C LEU A 142 19.95 8.60 -15.18
N ALA A 143 19.89 7.90 -16.33
CA ALA A 143 20.75 8.16 -17.48
C ALA A 143 20.29 9.40 -18.29
N GLN A 144 19.03 9.79 -18.14
CA GLN A 144 18.48 11.00 -18.75
C GLN A 144 18.42 12.15 -17.73
N PRO A 145 18.71 13.40 -18.13
CA PRO A 145 18.43 14.55 -17.30
C PRO A 145 16.92 14.66 -17.07
N GLY A 146 16.49 14.74 -15.82
CA GLY A 146 15.08 14.86 -15.47
C GLY A 146 14.90 15.25 -14.01
N GLU A 147 13.76 15.86 -13.70
CA GLU A 147 13.39 16.15 -12.32
C GLU A 147 12.69 14.96 -11.68
N LEU A 148 12.81 14.85 -10.35
CA LEU A 148 11.98 13.97 -9.57
C LEU A 148 10.53 14.43 -9.78
N GLY A 149 9.74 13.68 -10.55
CA GLY A 149 8.36 14.03 -10.89
C GLY A 149 7.55 14.36 -9.64
N VAL A 150 6.40 15.02 -9.81
CA VAL A 150 5.69 15.61 -8.66
C VAL A 150 5.33 14.58 -7.59
N LEU A 151 4.93 13.37 -7.98
CA LEU A 151 4.76 12.23 -7.08
C LEU A 151 6.05 11.91 -6.31
N GLY A 152 7.19 11.71 -6.97
CA GLY A 152 8.46 11.44 -6.28
C GLY A 152 8.84 12.54 -5.28
N ASN A 153 8.47 13.78 -5.57
CA ASN A 153 8.69 14.90 -4.66
C ASN A 153 7.86 14.88 -3.37
N LEU A 154 6.75 14.10 -3.32
CA LEU A 154 5.90 13.91 -2.14
C LEU A 154 6.52 12.99 -1.09
N PHE A 155 7.37 12.05 -1.51
CA PHE A 155 7.85 11.01 -0.62
C PHE A 155 9.14 11.44 0.07
N PRO A 156 9.18 11.46 1.42
CA PRO A 156 10.41 11.53 2.21
C PRO A 156 11.54 10.63 1.71
N GLN A 157 11.21 9.50 1.07
CA GLN A 157 12.14 8.60 0.39
C GLN A 157 13.15 9.31 -0.51
N LYS A 158 12.80 10.43 -1.16
CA LYS A 158 13.74 11.22 -1.96
C LYS A 158 15.00 11.70 -1.21
N ASN A 159 14.97 11.66 0.12
CA ASN A 159 16.10 11.94 1.00
C ASN A 159 16.63 10.65 1.65
N CYS A 160 16.70 9.55 0.89
CA CYS A 160 17.24 8.27 1.35
C CYS A 160 18.74 8.30 1.62
N GLY A 161 19.45 9.32 1.15
CA GLY A 161 20.90 9.48 1.30
C GLY A 161 21.67 9.41 -0.03
N GLU A 162 20.99 9.08 -1.13
CA GLU A 162 21.58 9.10 -2.46
C GLU A 162 21.92 10.52 -2.95
N THR A 163 22.95 10.62 -3.79
CA THR A 163 23.37 11.91 -4.37
C THR A 163 22.30 12.44 -5.34
N ASP A 164 21.63 11.53 -6.05
CA ASP A 164 20.47 11.84 -6.89
C ASP A 164 19.19 11.37 -6.18
N PRO A 165 18.26 12.28 -5.80
CA PRO A 165 16.99 11.92 -5.17
C PRO A 165 16.13 10.92 -5.96
N ARG A 166 16.32 10.83 -7.28
CA ARG A 166 15.65 9.86 -8.15
C ARG A 166 16.10 8.43 -7.87
N ALA A 167 17.39 8.26 -7.52
CA ALA A 167 17.95 6.94 -7.19
C ALA A 167 17.30 6.35 -5.94
N CYS A 168 16.75 7.18 -5.05
CA CYS A 168 16.02 6.71 -3.89
C CYS A 168 14.76 5.90 -4.19
N PHE A 169 14.26 5.94 -5.43
CA PHE A 169 13.10 5.16 -5.86
C PHE A 169 13.47 4.05 -6.84
N ALA A 170 14.77 3.83 -7.06
CA ALA A 170 15.23 2.77 -7.93
C ALA A 170 14.71 1.40 -7.48
N VAL A 171 14.62 0.49 -8.44
CA VAL A 171 14.16 -0.88 -8.25
C VAL A 171 14.88 -1.61 -7.12
N ASP A 172 16.14 -1.28 -6.83
CA ASP A 172 16.90 -1.90 -5.73
C ASP A 172 16.24 -1.66 -4.37
N HIS A 173 15.66 -0.48 -4.13
CA HIS A 173 14.92 -0.19 -2.90
C HIS A 173 13.61 -0.99 -2.83
N LEU A 174 12.92 -1.19 -3.94
CA LEU A 174 11.74 -2.05 -3.98
C LEU A 174 12.10 -3.48 -3.58
N VAL A 175 13.16 -4.03 -4.17
CA VAL A 175 13.64 -5.39 -3.87
C VAL A 175 14.07 -5.49 -2.41
N GLU A 176 14.81 -4.50 -1.91
CA GLU A 176 15.28 -4.46 -0.53
C GLU A 176 14.11 -4.43 0.47
N GLU A 177 13.16 -3.52 0.33
CA GLU A 177 12.06 -3.35 1.28
C GLU A 177 11.06 -4.52 1.24
N MET A 178 10.73 -5.00 0.04
CA MET A 178 9.73 -6.05 -0.14
C MET A 178 10.30 -7.45 0.04
N LEU A 179 11.42 -7.79 -0.59
CA LEU A 179 11.89 -9.19 -0.65
C LEU A 179 13.03 -9.51 0.32
N LEU A 180 13.77 -8.50 0.81
CA LEU A 180 14.90 -8.73 1.73
C LEU A 180 14.57 -8.34 3.18
N LYS A 181 13.84 -7.25 3.37
CA LYS A 181 13.44 -6.74 4.70
C LYS A 181 12.07 -7.24 5.16
N SER A 182 11.27 -7.83 4.29
CA SER A 182 10.00 -8.44 4.68
C SER A 182 9.94 -9.91 4.32
N ASP A 183 8.95 -10.60 4.90
CA ASP A 183 8.66 -12.00 4.62
C ASP A 183 7.80 -12.15 3.33
N THR A 184 7.64 -11.09 2.53
CA THR A 184 6.96 -11.14 1.23
C THR A 184 7.75 -12.01 0.25
N ASP A 185 7.08 -12.99 -0.34
CA ASP A 185 7.71 -13.94 -1.27
C ASP A 185 7.44 -13.63 -2.73
N MET A 186 6.29 -13.05 -2.99
CA MET A 186 5.79 -12.79 -4.32
C MET A 186 4.93 -11.53 -4.31
N LEU A 187 4.98 -10.79 -5.41
CA LEU A 187 4.25 -9.55 -5.54
C LEU A 187 3.58 -9.38 -6.91
N VAL A 188 2.53 -8.57 -6.96
CA VAL A 188 1.93 -8.07 -8.19
C VAL A 188 2.26 -6.58 -8.32
N MET A 189 3.04 -6.24 -9.34
CA MET A 189 3.28 -4.85 -9.70
C MET A 189 2.01 -4.24 -10.28
N SER A 190 1.52 -3.19 -9.62
CA SER A 190 0.31 -2.46 -9.98
C SER A 190 0.68 -1.09 -10.56
N SER A 191 0.11 -0.71 -11.69
CA SER A 191 0.35 0.62 -12.30
C SER A 191 -0.35 1.75 -11.55
N ILE A 192 0.15 2.99 -11.68
CA ILE A 192 -0.45 4.23 -11.12
C ILE A 192 -1.20 5.05 -12.19
N PRO A 193 -2.20 5.89 -11.87
CA PRO A 193 -3.10 6.49 -12.87
C PRO A 193 -2.50 7.67 -13.67
N ILE A 194 -1.31 7.50 -14.26
CA ILE A 194 -0.64 8.48 -15.11
C ILE A 194 -0.58 7.94 -16.55
N PRO A 195 -1.32 8.52 -17.51
CA PRO A 195 -1.25 8.09 -18.90
C PRO A 195 -0.01 8.66 -19.62
N GLY A 196 0.48 7.92 -20.61
CA GLY A 196 1.54 8.35 -21.53
C GLY A 196 2.96 8.31 -20.94
N ASP A 197 3.92 8.85 -21.69
CA ASP A 197 5.37 8.74 -21.45
C ASP A 197 5.86 9.35 -20.12
N ALA A 198 5.02 10.15 -19.46
CA ALA A 198 5.33 10.71 -18.15
C ALA A 198 5.10 9.72 -17.00
N ASN A 199 4.60 8.51 -17.26
CA ASN A 199 4.33 7.49 -16.25
C ASN A 199 5.63 6.88 -15.70
N PRO A 200 5.98 7.11 -14.42
CA PRO A 200 7.17 6.52 -13.77
C PRO A 200 6.99 5.04 -13.38
N LEU A 201 5.86 4.43 -13.73
CA LEU A 201 5.59 3.01 -13.51
C LEU A 201 4.88 2.43 -14.75
N SER A 202 5.62 2.42 -15.86
CA SER A 202 5.21 1.81 -17.12
C SER A 202 5.18 0.27 -17.04
N ILE A 203 4.62 -0.39 -18.05
CA ILE A 203 4.66 -1.87 -18.14
C ILE A 203 6.11 -2.35 -18.29
N GLU A 204 6.96 -1.60 -18.98
CA GLU A 204 8.38 -1.89 -19.16
C GLU A 204 9.15 -1.78 -17.83
N ASP A 205 8.82 -0.80 -16.99
CA ASP A 205 9.34 -0.67 -15.63
C ASP A 205 8.95 -1.87 -14.77
N MET A 206 7.67 -2.24 -14.79
CA MET A 206 7.17 -3.42 -14.06
C MET A 206 7.83 -4.72 -14.55
N GLU A 207 8.09 -4.85 -15.85
CA GLU A 207 8.84 -5.99 -16.39
C GLU A 207 10.33 -5.95 -16.03
N THR A 208 10.91 -4.77 -15.84
CA THR A 208 12.28 -4.61 -15.36
C THR A 208 12.42 -5.15 -13.93
N VAL A 209 11.48 -4.82 -13.04
CA VAL A 209 11.40 -5.42 -11.70
C VAL A 209 11.33 -6.95 -11.81
N LYS A 210 10.44 -7.46 -12.67
CA LYS A 210 10.27 -8.90 -12.86
C LYS A 210 11.55 -9.60 -13.32
N ARG A 211 12.33 -8.99 -14.23
CA ARG A 211 13.61 -9.54 -14.68
C ARG A 211 14.64 -9.56 -13.55
N LEU A 212 14.82 -8.44 -12.85
CA LEU A 212 15.80 -8.32 -11.76
C LEU A 212 15.49 -9.28 -10.61
N VAL A 213 14.24 -9.34 -10.16
CA VAL A 213 13.81 -10.29 -9.12
C VAL A 213 13.97 -11.73 -9.59
N THR A 214 13.75 -12.02 -10.88
CA THR A 214 13.99 -13.37 -11.41
C THR A 214 15.46 -13.77 -11.31
N GLU A 215 16.38 -12.83 -11.57
CA GLU A 215 17.82 -13.04 -11.47
C GLU A 215 18.27 -13.21 -10.00
N LEU A 216 17.74 -12.39 -9.09
CA LEU A 216 18.12 -12.38 -7.68
C LEU A 216 17.47 -13.50 -6.86
N CYS A 217 16.18 -13.74 -7.08
CA CYS A 217 15.33 -14.54 -6.21
C CYS A 217 14.72 -15.78 -6.87
N GLY A 218 14.98 -15.98 -8.17
CA GLY A 218 14.40 -17.05 -8.97
C GLY A 218 13.06 -16.68 -9.63
N ARG A 219 12.62 -17.53 -10.57
CA ARG A 219 11.43 -17.28 -11.39
C ARG A 219 10.14 -17.30 -10.57
N GLY A 220 9.16 -16.52 -11.04
CA GLY A 220 7.77 -16.64 -10.57
C GLY A 220 7.42 -15.79 -9.35
N ARG A 221 8.26 -14.83 -8.95
CA ARG A 221 8.01 -13.96 -7.78
C ARG A 221 7.38 -12.60 -8.11
N VAL A 222 7.24 -12.26 -9.39
CA VAL A 222 6.65 -10.98 -9.82
C VAL A 222 5.65 -11.23 -10.94
N LEU A 223 4.40 -10.82 -10.70
CA LEU A 223 3.40 -10.63 -11.75
C LEU A 223 3.27 -9.15 -12.07
N THR A 224 2.79 -8.85 -13.28
CA THR A 224 2.56 -7.48 -13.74
C THR A 224 1.10 -7.31 -14.12
N GLN A 225 0.54 -6.15 -13.83
CA GLN A 225 -0.79 -5.78 -14.30
C GLN A 225 -0.71 -4.99 -15.60
N GLY A 226 -1.72 -5.16 -16.45
CA GLY A 226 -1.91 -4.34 -17.62
C GLY A 226 -2.66 -3.08 -17.25
N GLN A 227 -2.01 -1.93 -17.41
CA GLN A 227 -2.66 -0.65 -17.22
C GLN A 227 -3.62 -0.36 -18.36
N THR A 228 -4.78 0.20 -18.03
CA THR A 228 -5.72 0.72 -19.02
C THR A 228 -6.44 1.95 -18.49
N PHE A 229 -6.85 2.83 -19.41
CA PHE A 229 -7.53 4.08 -19.13
C PHE A 229 -8.86 4.11 -19.88
N PRO A 230 -9.90 3.39 -19.41
CA PRO A 230 -11.15 3.20 -20.16
C PRO A 230 -11.87 4.48 -20.58
N SER A 231 -11.69 5.56 -19.82
CA SER A 231 -12.33 6.85 -20.09
C SER A 231 -11.56 7.76 -21.05
N ILE A 232 -10.39 7.34 -21.55
CA ILE A 232 -9.63 8.06 -22.57
C ILE A 232 -9.90 7.42 -23.94
N GLY A 233 -10.41 8.23 -24.86
CA GLY A 233 -10.69 7.80 -26.24
C GLY A 233 -12.01 7.04 -26.37
N THR A 234 -12.17 6.38 -27.51
CA THR A 234 -13.34 5.58 -27.87
C THR A 234 -13.17 4.12 -27.43
N ALA A 235 -14.28 3.37 -27.32
CA ALA A 235 -14.24 1.94 -27.02
C ALA A 235 -13.38 1.12 -28.01
N ALA A 236 -13.33 1.53 -29.29
CA ALA A 236 -12.50 0.88 -30.30
C ALA A 236 -11.00 1.15 -30.09
N GLU A 237 -10.63 2.39 -29.76
CA GLU A 237 -9.25 2.74 -29.41
C GLU A 237 -8.80 2.04 -28.13
N GLN A 238 -9.70 1.93 -27.15
CA GLN A 238 -9.47 1.18 -25.92
C GLN A 238 -9.21 -0.30 -26.21
N LEU A 239 -10.06 -0.95 -27.02
CA LEU A 239 -9.90 -2.36 -27.39
C LEU A 239 -8.55 -2.59 -28.07
N GLU A 240 -8.18 -1.72 -29.01
CA GLU A 240 -6.91 -1.83 -29.72
C GLU A 240 -5.71 -1.67 -28.79
N ALA A 241 -5.74 -0.69 -27.87
CA ALA A 241 -4.68 -0.51 -26.88
C ALA A 241 -4.54 -1.73 -25.94
N MET A 242 -5.67 -2.30 -25.49
CA MET A 242 -5.68 -3.51 -24.67
C MET A 242 -5.15 -4.72 -25.45
N ARG A 243 -5.50 -4.84 -26.74
CA ARG A 243 -5.00 -5.91 -27.62
C ARG A 243 -3.49 -5.84 -27.78
N LEU A 244 -2.95 -4.66 -28.11
CA LEU A 244 -1.50 -4.44 -28.25
C LEU A 244 -0.76 -4.78 -26.96
N LEU A 245 -1.25 -4.29 -25.82
CA LEU A 245 -0.65 -4.62 -24.51
C LEU A 245 -0.61 -6.13 -24.24
N ARG A 246 -1.64 -6.87 -24.66
CA ARG A 246 -1.72 -8.33 -24.51
C ARG A 246 -0.85 -9.12 -25.46
N GLU A 247 -0.55 -8.57 -26.63
CA GLU A 247 0.36 -9.17 -27.60
C GLU A 247 1.81 -9.00 -27.19
N GLU A 248 2.14 -7.86 -26.58
CA GLU A 248 3.51 -7.50 -26.19
C GLU A 248 3.86 -8.02 -24.79
N HIS A 249 2.89 -8.08 -23.87
CA HIS A 249 3.15 -8.36 -22.46
C HIS A 249 2.27 -9.47 -21.87
N LYS A 250 2.88 -10.24 -20.93
CA LYS A 250 2.17 -11.26 -20.15
C LYS A 250 1.68 -10.69 -18.83
N ILE A 251 0.50 -10.08 -18.87
CA ILE A 251 -0.18 -9.51 -17.71
C ILE A 251 -1.00 -10.56 -16.95
N ALA A 252 -1.11 -10.41 -15.63
CA ALA A 252 -1.88 -11.29 -14.75
C ALA A 252 -3.29 -10.76 -14.40
N ALA A 253 -3.49 -9.44 -14.47
CA ALA A 253 -4.76 -8.76 -14.28
C ALA A 253 -4.75 -7.40 -15.01
N TRP A 254 -5.94 -6.82 -15.20
CA TRP A 254 -6.10 -5.44 -15.64
C TRP A 254 -6.17 -4.50 -14.45
N LYS A 255 -5.50 -3.35 -14.52
CA LYS A 255 -5.50 -2.33 -13.46
C LYS A 255 -6.20 -1.06 -13.95
N VAL A 256 -7.19 -0.60 -13.19
CA VAL A 256 -7.99 0.59 -13.52
C VAL A 256 -8.27 1.49 -12.31
N TYR A 257 -8.54 2.75 -12.63
CA TYR A 257 -8.96 3.81 -11.72
C TYR A 257 -10.20 4.50 -12.32
N THR A 258 -11.29 4.55 -11.58
CA THR A 258 -12.55 5.20 -12.00
C THR A 258 -12.57 6.71 -11.75
N HIS A 259 -11.68 7.18 -10.88
CA HIS A 259 -11.63 8.56 -10.40
C HIS A 259 -10.37 9.33 -10.83
N ALA A 260 -9.40 8.68 -11.48
CA ALA A 260 -8.10 9.26 -11.83
C ALA A 260 -7.58 8.74 -13.18
N GLY A 261 -6.65 9.46 -13.79
CA GLY A 261 -6.01 9.08 -15.06
C GLY A 261 -6.85 9.36 -16.32
N GLY A 262 -7.98 10.06 -16.19
CA GLY A 262 -8.87 10.44 -17.28
C GLY A 262 -10.16 11.10 -16.75
N PRO A 263 -11.15 11.37 -17.62
CA PRO A 263 -12.50 11.71 -17.18
C PRO A 263 -13.07 10.65 -16.22
N PRO A 264 -13.94 11.03 -15.26
CA PRO A 264 -14.55 10.07 -14.34
C PRO A 264 -15.51 9.11 -15.04
N TRP A 265 -15.66 7.90 -14.49
CA TRP A 265 -16.53 6.85 -15.02
C TRP A 265 -16.88 5.83 -13.93
N TRP A 266 -17.82 4.92 -14.23
CA TRP A 266 -18.22 3.81 -13.35
C TRP A 266 -18.10 2.48 -14.08
N LEU A 267 -17.79 1.39 -13.38
CA LEU A 267 -17.68 0.06 -13.99
C LEU A 267 -19.00 -0.45 -14.60
N ASP A 268 -20.13 -0.05 -14.04
CA ASP A 268 -21.48 -0.44 -14.49
C ASP A 268 -22.17 0.63 -15.37
N ASP A 269 -21.49 1.75 -15.63
CA ASP A 269 -22.01 2.91 -16.40
C ASP A 269 -23.39 3.43 -15.93
N HIS A 270 -23.75 3.27 -14.65
CA HIS A 270 -25.11 3.63 -14.17
C HIS A 270 -25.44 5.13 -14.29
N GLU A 271 -24.43 6.00 -14.30
CA GLU A 271 -24.59 7.44 -14.38
C GLU A 271 -24.39 7.96 -15.81
N ALA A 272 -25.47 8.40 -16.45
CA ALA A 272 -25.43 8.86 -17.85
C ALA A 272 -24.63 10.17 -18.09
N GLY A 273 -24.33 10.93 -17.03
CA GLY A 273 -23.65 12.23 -17.10
C GLY A 273 -22.13 12.17 -17.20
N VAL A 274 -21.54 10.97 -17.13
CA VAL A 274 -20.10 10.73 -17.13
C VAL A 274 -19.68 9.77 -18.23
N SER A 275 -18.38 9.55 -18.40
CA SER A 275 -17.86 8.67 -19.44
C SER A 275 -18.47 7.26 -19.34
N GLN A 276 -19.05 6.79 -20.44
CA GLN A 276 -19.71 5.49 -20.58
C GLN A 276 -18.69 4.48 -21.13
N SER A 277 -17.82 4.00 -20.26
CA SER A 277 -16.63 3.20 -20.61
C SER A 277 -16.57 1.86 -19.91
N GLY A 278 -17.36 1.65 -18.85
CA GLY A 278 -17.27 0.48 -17.99
C GLY A 278 -17.76 -0.79 -18.65
N VAL A 279 -18.92 -0.77 -19.30
CA VAL A 279 -19.47 -1.95 -19.98
C VAL A 279 -18.55 -2.38 -21.11
N ALA A 280 -18.13 -1.44 -21.96
CA ALA A 280 -17.20 -1.72 -23.07
C ALA A 280 -15.85 -2.26 -22.56
N PHE A 281 -15.32 -1.70 -21.47
CA PHE A 281 -14.11 -2.20 -20.84
C PHE A 281 -14.25 -3.67 -20.41
N LEU A 282 -15.34 -4.01 -19.71
CA LEU A 282 -15.56 -5.37 -19.20
C LEU A 282 -15.79 -6.38 -20.33
N GLU A 283 -16.41 -5.96 -21.44
CA GLU A 283 -16.50 -6.76 -22.67
C GLU A 283 -15.10 -7.03 -23.26
N ASN A 284 -14.26 -6.01 -23.35
CA ASN A 284 -12.87 -6.15 -23.82
C ASN A 284 -12.04 -7.08 -22.89
N VAL A 285 -12.22 -6.98 -21.58
CA VAL A 285 -11.60 -7.89 -20.60
C VAL A 285 -12.01 -9.34 -20.84
N ARG A 286 -13.29 -9.57 -21.18
CA ARG A 286 -13.81 -10.92 -21.46
C ARG A 286 -13.24 -11.51 -22.74
N GLU A 287 -13.14 -10.69 -23.79
CA GLU A 287 -12.60 -11.09 -25.09
C GLU A 287 -11.11 -11.39 -25.02
N LEU A 288 -10.34 -10.46 -24.44
CA LEU A 288 -8.88 -10.53 -24.46
C LEU A 288 -8.34 -11.35 -23.29
N GLY A 289 -8.98 -11.28 -22.11
CA GLY A 289 -8.45 -11.76 -20.82
C GLY A 289 -7.31 -10.86 -20.28
N PRO A 290 -6.64 -11.24 -19.18
CA PRO A 290 -7.12 -12.17 -18.17
C PRO A 290 -8.41 -11.63 -17.54
N LYS A 291 -9.31 -12.52 -17.10
CA LYS A 291 -10.62 -12.13 -16.53
C LYS A 291 -10.51 -11.72 -15.06
N ILE A 292 -9.52 -10.89 -14.76
CA ILE A 292 -9.25 -10.35 -13.43
C ILE A 292 -9.07 -8.84 -13.59
N VAL A 293 -9.91 -8.07 -12.90
CA VAL A 293 -9.86 -6.61 -12.88
C VAL A 293 -9.52 -6.18 -11.47
N ALA A 294 -8.33 -5.60 -11.31
CA ALA A 294 -7.94 -4.85 -10.13
C ALA A 294 -8.41 -3.40 -10.27
N VAL A 295 -9.39 -3.00 -9.46
CA VAL A 295 -9.97 -1.65 -9.50
C VAL A 295 -9.69 -0.94 -8.18
N HIS A 296 -9.25 0.31 -8.28
CA HIS A 296 -9.06 1.16 -7.11
C HIS A 296 -10.40 1.72 -6.62
N LYS A 297 -10.79 1.38 -5.39
CA LYS A 297 -12.02 1.87 -4.72
C LYS A 297 -11.77 2.14 -3.23
N GLY A 298 -11.93 3.38 -2.81
CA GLY A 298 -11.42 3.89 -1.53
C GLY A 298 -10.30 4.91 -1.75
N PHE A 299 -9.75 5.47 -0.67
CA PHE A 299 -8.66 6.48 -0.71
C PHE A 299 -8.76 7.47 -1.90
N GLY A 300 -9.92 8.12 -2.05
CA GLY A 300 -10.24 8.79 -3.32
C GLY A 300 -9.45 10.07 -3.61
N LEU A 301 -8.55 10.52 -2.72
CA LEU A 301 -7.91 11.84 -2.83
C LEU A 301 -7.17 12.01 -4.17
N VAL A 302 -6.55 10.97 -4.71
CA VAL A 302 -5.83 11.03 -6.01
C VAL A 302 -6.70 11.55 -7.14
N GLY A 303 -8.02 11.32 -7.07
CA GLY A 303 -8.96 11.73 -8.11
C GLY A 303 -9.29 13.22 -8.12
N GLY A 304 -8.79 14.00 -7.17
CA GLY A 304 -9.03 15.43 -7.24
C GLY A 304 -10.50 15.80 -6.99
N PRO A 305 -11.10 16.62 -7.87
CA PRO A 305 -12.55 16.83 -7.95
C PRO A 305 -13.35 15.54 -8.19
N ASN A 306 -12.74 14.52 -8.80
CA ASN A 306 -13.39 13.26 -9.16
C ASN A 306 -13.29 12.20 -8.05
N ARG A 307 -12.83 12.54 -6.84
CA ARG A 307 -12.69 11.58 -5.73
C ARG A 307 -13.95 10.76 -5.41
N GLY A 308 -15.13 11.28 -5.73
CA GLY A 308 -16.40 10.57 -5.56
C GLY A 308 -16.51 9.29 -6.38
N TYR A 309 -15.82 9.19 -7.52
CA TYR A 309 -15.84 8.00 -8.38
C TYR A 309 -14.95 6.85 -7.86
N ALA A 310 -14.22 7.07 -6.76
CA ALA A 310 -13.55 6.00 -6.01
C ALA A 310 -14.55 5.20 -5.13
N ASP A 311 -15.82 5.61 -5.06
CA ASP A 311 -16.84 4.87 -4.35
C ASP A 311 -17.04 3.47 -4.96
N PRO A 312 -17.12 2.40 -4.15
CA PRO A 312 -17.36 1.04 -4.64
C PRO A 312 -18.82 0.75 -5.04
N ILE A 313 -19.72 1.75 -5.07
CA ILE A 313 -21.16 1.56 -5.35
C ILE A 313 -21.44 0.76 -6.65
N ASP A 314 -20.60 0.91 -7.67
CA ASP A 314 -20.68 0.24 -8.97
C ASP A 314 -20.14 -1.20 -8.99
N ILE A 315 -19.43 -1.64 -7.94
CA ILE A 315 -18.77 -2.96 -7.92
C ILE A 315 -19.78 -4.11 -7.91
N GLY A 316 -20.79 -4.05 -7.05
CA GLY A 316 -21.85 -5.05 -6.95
C GLY A 316 -22.58 -5.27 -8.27
N PRO A 317 -23.18 -4.22 -8.87
CA PRO A 317 -23.84 -4.33 -10.17
C PRO A 317 -22.90 -4.83 -11.29
N ALA A 318 -21.66 -4.34 -11.35
CA ALA A 318 -20.68 -4.82 -12.33
C ALA A 318 -20.34 -6.31 -12.11
N ALA A 319 -20.21 -6.75 -10.86
CA ALA A 319 -19.92 -8.13 -10.49
C ALA A 319 -21.08 -9.08 -10.82
N GLU A 320 -22.31 -8.67 -10.54
CA GLU A 320 -23.54 -9.41 -10.87
C GLU A 320 -23.70 -9.61 -12.38
N ALA A 321 -23.48 -8.55 -13.17
CA ALA A 321 -23.57 -8.61 -14.62
C ALA A 321 -22.44 -9.42 -15.26
N ASN A 322 -21.32 -9.63 -14.56
CA ASN A 322 -20.10 -10.24 -15.12
C ASN A 322 -19.54 -11.36 -14.21
N PRO A 323 -20.29 -12.46 -13.97
CA PRO A 323 -19.88 -13.51 -13.02
C PRO A 323 -18.59 -14.26 -13.42
N ASP A 324 -18.21 -14.18 -14.70
CA ASP A 324 -16.98 -14.77 -15.24
C ASP A 324 -15.72 -13.92 -15.03
N ILE A 325 -15.87 -12.66 -14.61
CA ILE A 325 -14.77 -11.74 -14.29
C ILE A 325 -14.60 -11.66 -12.78
N LYS A 326 -13.36 -11.71 -12.29
CA LYS A 326 -13.03 -11.51 -10.87
C LYS A 326 -12.63 -10.06 -10.62
N PHE A 327 -13.24 -9.43 -9.62
CA PHE A 327 -13.01 -8.04 -9.25
C PHE A 327 -12.18 -7.98 -7.97
N VAL A 328 -10.92 -7.59 -8.09
CA VAL A 328 -10.06 -7.31 -6.95
C VAL A 328 -10.22 -5.84 -6.59
N VAL A 329 -10.83 -5.58 -5.44
CA VAL A 329 -11.21 -4.23 -5.01
C VAL A 329 -10.14 -3.71 -4.06
N TYR A 330 -9.18 -2.97 -4.62
CA TYR A 330 -8.08 -2.41 -3.84
C TYR A 330 -8.63 -1.49 -2.78
N HIS A 331 -8.10 -1.67 -1.56
CA HIS A 331 -8.53 -0.97 -0.35
C HIS A 331 -9.92 -1.35 0.18
N SER A 332 -10.59 -2.35 -0.40
CA SER A 332 -11.89 -2.83 0.11
C SER A 332 -12.98 -1.75 0.23
N GLY A 333 -12.90 -0.66 -0.53
CA GLY A 333 -13.83 0.48 -0.41
C GLY A 333 -13.57 1.41 0.79
N TYR A 334 -12.46 1.21 1.51
CA TYR A 334 -12.13 1.96 2.73
C TYR A 334 -11.87 3.45 2.44
N GLU A 335 -12.36 4.31 3.32
CA GLU A 335 -12.09 5.75 3.28
C GLU A 335 -11.59 6.22 4.66
N PRO A 336 -10.46 6.93 4.73
CA PRO A 336 -9.94 7.44 5.98
C PRO A 336 -10.77 8.63 6.49
N GLY A 337 -10.81 8.78 7.81
CA GLY A 337 -11.48 9.89 8.49
C GLY A 337 -12.85 9.52 9.08
N GLU A 338 -13.39 8.36 8.73
CA GLU A 338 -14.54 7.75 9.39
C GLU A 338 -14.07 6.68 10.39
N THR A 339 -14.79 6.52 11.50
CA THR A 339 -14.48 5.46 12.48
C THR A 339 -15.21 4.18 12.09
N GLU A 340 -14.46 3.10 11.89
CA GLU A 340 -15.01 1.80 11.56
C GLU A 340 -15.81 1.22 12.74
N GLY A 341 -17.01 0.74 12.44
CA GLY A 341 -17.96 0.19 13.40
C GLY A 341 -18.73 -1.00 12.83
N PRO A 342 -19.73 -1.52 13.56
CA PRO A 342 -20.60 -2.57 13.04
C PRO A 342 -21.38 -2.10 11.82
N TYR A 343 -21.71 -3.05 10.94
CA TYR A 343 -22.58 -2.76 9.80
C TYR A 343 -24.02 -2.62 10.30
N THR A 344 -24.64 -1.47 10.06
CA THR A 344 -26.07 -1.21 10.21
C THR A 344 -26.56 -0.42 8.99
N PRO A 345 -27.88 -0.30 8.76
CA PRO A 345 -28.40 0.56 7.70
C PRO A 345 -27.88 2.01 7.79
N GLU A 346 -27.67 2.54 8.99
CA GLU A 346 -27.18 3.91 9.22
C GLU A 346 -25.69 4.07 8.91
N THR A 347 -24.90 3.00 8.99
CA THR A 347 -23.47 3.01 8.68
C THR A 347 -23.17 2.44 7.29
N ALA A 348 -24.18 2.12 6.48
CA ALA A 348 -24.04 1.43 5.20
C ALA A 348 -23.13 2.15 4.18
N THR A 349 -23.01 3.47 4.28
CA THR A 349 -22.18 4.30 3.39
C THR A 349 -20.82 4.68 3.99
N GLN A 350 -20.41 4.06 5.09
CA GLN A 350 -19.18 4.41 5.81
C GLN A 350 -18.08 3.36 5.66
N GLY A 351 -16.84 3.79 5.44
CA GLY A 351 -15.67 2.91 5.34
C GLY A 351 -15.91 1.68 4.44
N VAL A 352 -15.48 0.49 4.89
CA VAL A 352 -15.67 -0.76 4.12
C VAL A 352 -17.13 -1.19 3.98
N ASN A 353 -18.07 -0.58 4.71
CA ASN A 353 -19.50 -0.87 4.53
C ASN A 353 -19.98 -0.48 3.13
N ARG A 354 -19.34 0.50 2.47
CA ARG A 354 -19.69 0.92 1.11
C ARG A 354 -19.60 -0.25 0.12
N LEU A 355 -18.48 -0.98 0.16
CA LEU A 355 -18.28 -2.17 -0.69
C LEU A 355 -19.27 -3.29 -0.31
N ILE A 356 -19.46 -3.53 0.98
CA ILE A 356 -20.42 -4.53 1.48
C ILE A 356 -21.85 -4.20 1.02
N THR A 357 -22.24 -2.93 1.09
CA THR A 357 -23.57 -2.48 0.65
C THR A 357 -23.76 -2.66 -0.84
N SER A 358 -22.75 -2.31 -1.65
CA SER A 358 -22.78 -2.55 -3.10
C SER A 358 -22.96 -4.04 -3.41
N ALA A 359 -22.14 -4.90 -2.79
CA ALA A 359 -22.21 -6.35 -2.98
C ALA A 359 -23.57 -6.94 -2.54
N ARG A 360 -24.05 -6.59 -1.33
CA ARG A 360 -25.34 -7.05 -0.79
C ARG A 360 -26.53 -6.65 -1.66
N THR A 361 -26.51 -5.41 -2.17
CA THR A 361 -27.60 -4.89 -3.01
C THR A 361 -27.71 -5.67 -4.32
N ALA A 362 -26.57 -6.12 -4.85
CA ALA A 362 -26.47 -6.97 -6.04
C ALA A 362 -26.56 -8.48 -5.73
N GLY A 363 -26.83 -8.88 -4.47
CA GLY A 363 -26.93 -10.29 -4.08
C GLY A 363 -25.62 -11.08 -4.14
N ILE A 364 -24.47 -10.40 -4.15
CA ILE A 364 -23.14 -11.01 -4.22
C ILE A 364 -22.58 -11.19 -2.81
N GLY A 365 -22.30 -12.44 -2.43
CA GLY A 365 -21.66 -12.80 -1.16
C GLY A 365 -20.48 -13.77 -1.34
N LYS A 366 -20.33 -14.72 -0.42
CA LYS A 366 -19.20 -15.67 -0.34
C LYS A 366 -18.96 -16.54 -1.57
N ASP A 367 -19.97 -16.78 -2.40
CA ASP A 367 -19.83 -17.58 -3.62
C ASP A 367 -19.62 -16.72 -4.89
N GLY A 368 -19.48 -15.40 -4.73
CA GLY A 368 -19.45 -14.44 -5.81
C GLY A 368 -18.15 -14.36 -6.63
N ASN A 369 -17.74 -13.14 -6.94
CA ASN A 369 -16.56 -12.82 -7.75
C ASN A 369 -15.87 -11.51 -7.32
N ILE A 370 -16.23 -10.98 -6.14
CA ILE A 370 -15.60 -9.81 -5.51
C ILE A 370 -14.54 -10.28 -4.53
N TYR A 371 -13.35 -9.70 -4.61
CA TYR A 371 -12.19 -9.96 -3.75
C TYR A 371 -11.76 -8.66 -3.08
N PRO A 372 -12.17 -8.41 -1.82
CA PRO A 372 -11.67 -7.28 -1.06
C PRO A 372 -10.17 -7.44 -0.80
N GLU A 373 -9.41 -6.41 -1.13
CA GLU A 373 -7.96 -6.38 -0.94
C GLU A 373 -7.62 -5.47 0.25
N LEU A 374 -6.63 -5.88 1.06
CA LEU A 374 -6.35 -5.25 2.36
C LEU A 374 -5.39 -4.06 2.33
N GLY A 375 -4.54 -3.90 1.32
CA GLY A 375 -3.68 -2.77 0.98
C GLY A 375 -3.33 -1.79 2.10
N SER A 376 -3.48 -0.51 1.78
CA SER A 376 -3.44 0.57 2.76
C SER A 376 -4.56 0.51 3.81
N THR A 377 -5.58 -0.36 3.65
CA THR A 377 -6.69 -0.53 4.59
C THR A 377 -6.21 -1.16 5.90
N TRP A 378 -5.48 -2.26 5.85
CA TRP A 378 -4.89 -2.89 7.05
C TRP A 378 -3.92 -1.94 7.74
N ARG A 379 -3.03 -1.28 6.97
CA ARG A 379 -2.12 -0.25 7.49
C ARG A 379 -2.85 0.87 8.23
N SER A 380 -4.05 1.23 7.79
CA SER A 380 -4.85 2.31 8.37
C SER A 380 -5.51 1.92 9.70
N VAL A 381 -5.83 0.65 9.90
CA VAL A 381 -6.60 0.19 11.08
C VAL A 381 -5.80 -0.63 12.09
N MET A 382 -4.63 -1.18 11.74
CA MET A 382 -3.83 -2.00 12.67
C MET A 382 -3.42 -1.25 13.96
N GLY A 383 -3.38 0.09 13.94
CA GLY A 383 -3.15 0.91 15.13
C GLY A 383 -4.34 1.04 16.09
N ASP A 384 -5.52 0.56 15.70
CA ASP A 384 -6.75 0.55 16.50
C ASP A 384 -7.39 -0.85 16.45
N PRO A 385 -7.14 -1.71 17.46
CA PRO A 385 -7.62 -3.08 17.47
C PRO A 385 -9.15 -3.23 17.34
N THR A 386 -9.93 -2.23 17.76
CA THR A 386 -11.39 -2.27 17.65
C THR A 386 -11.84 -2.03 16.21
N GLN A 387 -11.30 -1.00 15.56
CA GLN A 387 -11.59 -0.73 14.15
C GLN A 387 -11.09 -1.87 13.25
N ALA A 388 -9.89 -2.40 13.52
CA ALA A 388 -9.35 -3.56 12.81
C ALA A 388 -10.28 -4.78 12.87
N ALA A 389 -10.87 -5.05 14.05
CA ALA A 389 -11.81 -6.16 14.21
C ALA A 389 -13.13 -5.92 13.47
N HIS A 390 -13.62 -4.69 13.42
CA HIS A 390 -14.79 -4.35 12.60
C HIS A 390 -14.50 -4.52 11.11
N VAL A 391 -13.38 -4.00 10.59
CA VAL A 391 -13.03 -4.13 9.17
C VAL A 391 -12.92 -5.60 8.77
N LEU A 392 -12.03 -6.36 9.42
CA LEU A 392 -11.79 -7.76 9.06
C LEU A 392 -13.03 -8.62 9.32
N GLY A 393 -13.72 -8.41 10.46
CA GLY A 393 -14.90 -9.16 10.82
C GLY A 393 -16.06 -8.98 9.83
N LYS A 394 -16.29 -7.75 9.36
CA LYS A 394 -17.33 -7.46 8.36
C LYS A 394 -16.97 -8.04 6.99
N LEU A 395 -15.72 -7.90 6.54
CA LEU A 395 -15.27 -8.48 5.27
C LEU A 395 -15.38 -10.01 5.30
N LEU A 396 -14.96 -10.66 6.39
CA LEU A 396 -15.07 -12.13 6.55
C LEU A 396 -16.53 -12.59 6.60
N ALA A 397 -17.40 -11.84 7.28
CA ALA A 397 -18.81 -12.17 7.37
C ALA A 397 -19.50 -12.12 5.99
N GLU A 398 -19.15 -11.13 5.16
CA GLU A 398 -19.76 -10.92 3.84
C GLU A 398 -19.17 -11.80 2.74
N PHE A 399 -17.84 -11.72 2.56
CA PHE A 399 -17.14 -12.29 1.41
C PHE A 399 -16.53 -13.66 1.69
N GLY A 400 -16.41 -14.05 2.96
CA GLY A 400 -15.77 -15.31 3.34
C GLY A 400 -14.24 -15.20 3.38
N ALA A 401 -13.62 -16.20 4.00
CA ALA A 401 -12.18 -16.26 4.18
C ALA A 401 -11.40 -16.55 2.90
N ASP A 402 -12.08 -17.06 1.86
CA ASP A 402 -11.52 -17.49 0.57
C ASP A 402 -11.38 -16.35 -0.46
N ARG A 403 -11.87 -15.15 -0.14
CA ARG A 403 -11.95 -14.02 -1.10
C ARG A 403 -11.25 -12.75 -0.67
N ILE A 404 -10.81 -12.69 0.58
CA ILE A 404 -10.02 -11.55 1.04
C ILE A 404 -8.57 -11.81 0.64
N VAL A 405 -7.95 -10.87 -0.05
CA VAL A 405 -6.56 -11.01 -0.52
C VAL A 405 -5.65 -9.99 0.14
N TRP A 406 -4.43 -10.43 0.46
CA TRP A 406 -3.40 -9.58 1.01
C TRP A 406 -2.77 -8.68 -0.04
N GLY A 407 -2.63 -7.42 0.30
CA GLY A 407 -1.68 -6.53 -0.31
C GLY A 407 -1.33 -5.43 0.67
N THR A 408 -0.27 -4.68 0.38
CA THR A 408 0.25 -3.68 1.32
C THR A 408 0.24 -2.28 0.75
N ASP A 409 0.09 -2.18 -0.57
CA ASP A 409 0.21 -0.93 -1.29
C ASP A 409 1.57 -0.25 -1.05
N SER A 410 2.60 -1.01 -0.67
CA SER A 410 3.98 -0.52 -0.47
C SER A 410 4.67 -0.25 -1.81
N ILE A 411 5.77 0.52 -1.92
CA ILE A 411 6.78 0.84 -0.88
C ILE A 411 6.60 2.13 -0.10
N TRP A 412 5.45 2.78 -0.19
CA TRP A 412 5.22 4.08 0.45
C TRP A 412 5.41 4.03 1.99
N TYR A 413 5.17 2.88 2.60
CA TYR A 413 5.35 2.68 4.03
C TYR A 413 6.72 2.10 4.40
N GLY A 414 7.64 1.97 3.44
CA GLY A 414 8.84 1.13 3.54
C GLY A 414 8.46 -0.35 3.56
N SER A 415 9.31 -1.17 4.17
CA SER A 415 9.08 -2.61 4.31
C SER A 415 7.74 -2.90 5.00
N PRO A 416 6.91 -3.82 4.49
CA PRO A 416 5.63 -4.19 5.09
C PRO A 416 5.76 -5.18 6.26
N GLN A 417 6.98 -5.48 6.74
CA GLN A 417 7.18 -6.51 7.77
C GLN A 417 6.39 -6.24 9.06
N ASP A 418 6.22 -4.98 9.44
CA ASP A 418 5.41 -4.62 10.62
C ASP A 418 3.93 -4.90 10.41
N GLN A 419 3.42 -4.72 9.18
CA GLN A 419 2.05 -5.05 8.81
C GLN A 419 1.81 -6.57 8.87
N ILE A 420 2.74 -7.36 8.33
CA ILE A 420 2.70 -8.84 8.35
C ILE A 420 2.73 -9.35 9.80
N ALA A 421 3.69 -8.88 10.59
CA ALA A 421 3.84 -9.28 11.99
C ALA A 421 2.60 -8.92 12.83
N ALA A 422 2.05 -7.71 12.64
CA ALA A 422 0.81 -7.31 13.30
C ALA A 422 -0.36 -8.23 12.90
N PHE A 423 -0.50 -8.52 11.60
CA PHE A 423 -1.59 -9.37 11.10
C PHE A 423 -1.51 -10.80 11.66
N ARG A 424 -0.30 -11.40 11.73
CA ARG A 424 -0.06 -12.72 12.34
C ARG A 424 -0.53 -12.76 13.80
N ALA A 425 -0.20 -11.74 14.59
CA ALA A 425 -0.58 -11.69 16.00
C ALA A 425 -2.04 -11.29 16.26
N PHE A 426 -2.72 -10.69 15.28
CA PHE A 426 -4.07 -10.17 15.47
C PHE A 426 -5.12 -11.26 15.58
N GLN A 427 -6.11 -11.04 16.45
CA GLN A 427 -7.29 -11.89 16.61
C GLN A 427 -8.53 -11.03 16.87
N ILE A 428 -9.68 -11.45 16.35
CA ILE A 428 -10.99 -10.89 16.73
C ILE A 428 -11.44 -11.54 18.04
N THR A 429 -11.84 -10.75 19.03
CA THR A 429 -12.20 -11.26 20.36
C THR A 429 -13.48 -12.10 20.32
N PRO A 430 -13.61 -13.11 21.20
CA PRO A 430 -14.85 -13.90 21.31
C PRO A 430 -16.10 -13.04 21.54
N GLU A 431 -15.96 -11.91 22.24
CA GLU A 431 -17.06 -10.96 22.46
C GLU A 431 -17.57 -10.36 21.14
N PHE A 432 -16.69 -9.94 20.23
CA PHE A 432 -17.10 -9.40 18.94
C PHE A 432 -17.59 -10.49 17.99
N GLN A 433 -17.04 -11.71 18.10
CA GLN A 433 -17.58 -12.87 17.40
C GLN A 433 -19.03 -13.15 17.80
N GLU A 434 -19.33 -13.16 19.11
CA GLU A 434 -20.69 -13.37 19.63
C GLU A 434 -21.63 -12.20 19.32
N ARG A 435 -21.17 -10.97 19.57
CA ARG A 435 -22.02 -9.77 19.46
C ARG A 435 -22.36 -9.38 18.03
N PHE A 436 -21.42 -9.54 17.10
CA PHE A 436 -21.57 -9.08 15.71
C PHE A 436 -21.59 -10.23 14.69
N GLY A 437 -21.40 -11.48 15.12
CA GLY A 437 -21.33 -12.63 14.22
C GLY A 437 -20.06 -12.66 13.38
N TYR A 438 -18.99 -11.96 13.80
CA TYR A 438 -17.73 -11.95 13.08
C TYR A 438 -17.05 -13.32 13.16
N PRO A 439 -16.59 -13.89 12.02
CA PRO A 439 -15.79 -15.10 12.05
C PRO A 439 -14.49 -14.91 12.83
N ALA A 440 -14.00 -15.97 13.46
CA ALA A 440 -12.68 -15.95 14.08
C ALA A 440 -11.58 -15.82 13.02
N LEU A 441 -10.60 -14.94 13.27
CA LEU A 441 -9.39 -14.85 12.46
C LEU A 441 -8.38 -15.92 12.94
N THR A 442 -8.63 -17.17 12.54
CA THR A 442 -7.76 -18.32 12.84
C THR A 442 -6.49 -18.29 12.01
N ASP A 443 -5.49 -19.10 12.36
CA ASP A 443 -4.23 -19.15 11.61
C ASP A 443 -4.44 -19.64 10.17
N ASP A 444 -5.36 -20.60 9.95
CA ASP A 444 -5.78 -21.04 8.61
C ASP A 444 -6.38 -19.87 7.78
N VAL A 445 -7.24 -19.05 8.40
CA VAL A 445 -7.84 -17.89 7.72
C VAL A 445 -6.77 -16.84 7.40
N LYS A 446 -5.83 -16.58 8.31
CA LYS A 446 -4.71 -15.66 8.02
C LYS A 446 -3.85 -16.17 6.88
N GLN A 447 -3.53 -17.47 6.87
CA GLN A 447 -2.76 -18.10 5.79
C GLN A 447 -3.51 -17.99 4.45
N GLN A 448 -4.83 -18.17 4.43
CA GLN A 448 -5.64 -17.96 3.23
C GLN A 448 -5.49 -16.53 2.69
N ILE A 449 -5.65 -15.54 3.56
CA ILE A 449 -5.57 -14.12 3.21
C ILE A 449 -4.18 -13.74 2.71
N LEU A 450 -3.12 -14.15 3.44
CA LEU A 450 -1.73 -13.85 3.11
C LEU A 450 -1.25 -14.53 1.81
N SER A 451 -1.91 -15.61 1.38
CA SER A 451 -1.30 -16.51 0.38
C SER A 451 -2.29 -17.25 -0.52
N ALA A 452 -3.06 -18.18 0.03
CA ALA A 452 -3.76 -19.21 -0.76
C ALA A 452 -4.82 -18.60 -1.68
N ASN A 453 -5.50 -17.54 -1.23
CA ASN A 453 -6.54 -16.87 -2.00
C ASN A 453 -5.95 -16.22 -3.25
N ALA A 454 -4.84 -15.49 -3.10
CA ALA A 454 -4.15 -14.87 -4.23
C ALA A 454 -3.57 -15.93 -5.18
N ALA A 455 -2.97 -17.00 -4.65
CA ALA A 455 -2.45 -18.09 -5.46
C ALA A 455 -3.54 -18.75 -6.33
N ALA A 456 -4.72 -19.00 -5.73
CA ALA A 456 -5.88 -19.54 -6.44
C ALA A 456 -6.45 -18.55 -7.45
N LEU A 457 -6.61 -17.27 -7.07
CA LEU A 457 -7.12 -16.20 -7.93
C LEU A 457 -6.30 -16.04 -9.20
N PHE A 458 -4.97 -16.02 -9.08
CA PHE A 458 -4.05 -15.88 -10.21
C PHE A 458 -3.67 -17.20 -10.89
N GLY A 459 -4.15 -18.35 -10.38
CA GLY A 459 -3.88 -19.67 -10.95
C GLY A 459 -2.41 -20.07 -10.92
N ILE A 460 -1.69 -19.71 -9.86
CA ILE A 460 -0.24 -19.95 -9.73
C ILE A 460 0.08 -21.04 -8.70
N ALA A 461 1.21 -21.72 -8.91
CA ALA A 461 1.83 -22.52 -7.87
C ALA A 461 2.79 -21.62 -7.07
N PRO A 462 2.67 -21.56 -5.73
CA PRO A 462 3.59 -20.81 -4.89
C PRO A 462 5.05 -21.21 -5.14
N PRO A 463 5.97 -20.26 -5.40
CA PRO A 463 7.40 -20.54 -5.33
C PRO A 463 7.81 -20.93 -3.91
N PRO A 464 9.01 -21.52 -3.71
CA PRO A 464 9.55 -21.74 -2.38
C PRO A 464 9.61 -20.43 -1.58
N ALA A 465 9.31 -20.47 -0.28
CA ALA A 465 9.41 -19.30 0.59
C ALA A 465 10.88 -18.79 0.68
N GLY A 466 11.03 -17.49 0.85
CA GLY A 466 12.26 -16.72 0.94
C GLY A 466 12.93 -16.43 -0.41
N CYS A 467 13.40 -15.20 -0.61
CA CYS A 467 14.36 -14.90 -1.68
C CYS A 467 15.75 -15.48 -1.31
N PRO A 468 16.39 -16.31 -2.17
CA PRO A 468 17.75 -16.81 -1.91
C PRO A 468 18.78 -15.73 -1.58
N ALA A 469 18.70 -14.55 -2.22
CA ALA A 469 19.58 -13.42 -1.95
C ALA A 469 19.34 -12.77 -0.57
N ALA A 470 18.22 -13.05 0.10
CA ALA A 470 17.95 -12.57 1.45
C ALA A 470 18.73 -13.35 2.54
N ASN A 471 19.35 -14.48 2.17
CA ASN A 471 20.04 -15.36 3.13
C ASN A 471 21.51 -14.99 3.40
N ASP A 472 22.11 -14.04 2.65
CA ASP A 472 23.51 -13.64 2.85
C ASP A 472 23.71 -12.60 3.96
N ASP A 473 22.66 -11.88 4.37
CA ASP A 473 22.71 -10.90 5.47
C ASP A 473 21.90 -11.40 6.67
N GLY A 474 22.46 -12.39 7.37
CA GLY A 474 21.80 -13.11 8.45
C GLY A 474 21.09 -12.21 9.47
N ALA A 475 19.78 -12.37 9.63
CA ALA A 475 18.97 -11.90 10.77
C ALA A 475 19.33 -10.49 11.32
N GLY A 476 19.79 -9.59 10.45
CA GLY A 476 20.27 -8.27 10.83
C GLY A 476 19.13 -7.36 11.26
N LEU A 477 19.44 -6.32 12.03
CA LEU A 477 18.49 -5.27 12.39
C LEU A 477 17.87 -4.66 11.12
N ARG A 478 16.65 -5.05 10.77
CA ARG A 478 15.94 -4.47 9.62
C ARG A 478 15.45 -3.08 10.01
N SER A 479 15.88 -2.05 9.27
CA SER A 479 15.32 -0.70 9.44
C SER A 479 13.83 -0.75 9.10
N ASN A 480 13.02 -0.06 9.89
CA ASN A 480 11.57 0.02 9.69
C ASN A 480 11.14 1.45 9.37
N ARG A 481 11.92 2.12 8.50
CA ARG A 481 11.73 3.53 8.16
C ARG A 481 10.45 3.72 7.35
N THR A 482 9.67 4.73 7.72
CA THR A 482 8.50 5.18 6.96
C THR A 482 8.93 6.12 5.83
N TYR A 483 8.40 5.93 4.62
CA TYR A 483 8.81 6.67 3.42
C TYR A 483 7.79 7.70 2.91
N GLY A 484 6.53 7.56 3.28
CA GLY A 484 5.44 8.42 2.84
C GLY A 484 5.28 9.71 3.65
N PRO A 485 4.60 10.73 3.10
CA PRO A 485 4.38 12.00 3.78
C PRO A 485 3.62 11.81 5.11
N VAL A 486 4.15 12.43 6.16
CA VAL A 486 3.60 12.33 7.53
C VAL A 486 2.73 13.53 7.92
N ALA A 487 2.84 14.66 7.20
CA ALA A 487 2.09 15.87 7.49
C ALA A 487 1.10 16.21 6.37
N ARG A 488 -0.11 16.61 6.77
CA ARG A 488 -1.19 17.04 5.86
C ARG A 488 -0.74 18.12 4.87
N ARG A 489 0.02 19.12 5.33
CA ARG A 489 0.54 20.21 4.49
C ARG A 489 1.42 19.71 3.34
N ASP A 490 2.14 18.60 3.53
CA ASP A 490 3.06 18.08 2.52
C ASP A 490 2.28 17.42 1.37
N VAL A 491 1.11 16.83 1.68
CA VAL A 491 0.17 16.30 0.69
C VAL A 491 -0.67 17.41 0.04
N GLU A 492 -1.21 18.36 0.82
CA GLU A 492 -2.09 19.44 0.34
C GLU A 492 -1.39 20.49 -0.55
N ALA A 493 -0.14 20.87 -0.22
CA ALA A 493 0.63 21.86 -0.98
C ALA A 493 0.84 21.44 -2.45
N THR A 494 0.64 20.16 -2.74
CA THR A 494 0.83 19.56 -4.06
C THR A 494 -0.49 19.38 -4.80
N PHE A 495 -1.57 18.98 -4.11
CA PHE A 495 -2.91 18.88 -4.69
C PHE A 495 -3.40 20.19 -5.33
N THR A 496 -3.09 21.33 -4.69
CA THR A 496 -3.42 22.67 -5.20
C THR A 496 -2.52 23.06 -6.40
N ARG A 497 -1.32 22.46 -6.51
CA ARG A 497 -0.32 22.75 -7.55
C ARG A 497 -0.48 21.86 -8.80
N GLU A 498 -0.93 20.62 -8.64
CA GLU A 498 -1.14 19.63 -9.71
C GLU A 498 -2.50 19.76 -10.41
N HIS A 499 -3.44 20.50 -9.82
CA HIS A 499 -4.74 20.77 -10.42
C HIS A 499 -4.99 22.28 -10.54
N PRO A 500 -4.24 23.03 -11.38
CA PRO A 500 -4.42 24.48 -11.52
C PRO A 500 -5.83 24.91 -11.98
N TRP A 501 -6.67 23.96 -12.44
CA TRP A 501 -8.10 24.14 -12.73
C TRP A 501 -9.03 24.10 -11.50
N THR A 502 -8.55 23.75 -10.31
CA THR A 502 -9.36 23.74 -9.07
C THR A 502 -9.38 25.08 -8.34
N VAL A 503 -8.53 26.04 -8.76
CA VAL A 503 -8.64 27.42 -8.29
C VAL A 503 -9.62 28.12 -9.23
N GLU A 504 -10.87 28.30 -8.79
CA GLU A 504 -11.77 29.28 -9.40
C GLU A 504 -10.99 30.58 -9.56
N ARG A 505 -10.79 31.02 -10.81
CA ARG A 505 -10.49 32.42 -11.07
C ARG A 505 -11.69 33.19 -10.54
N THR A 506 -11.59 33.72 -9.33
CA THR A 506 -12.38 34.88 -8.92
C THR A 506 -11.95 36.03 -9.83
N ALA A 507 -12.51 36.05 -11.04
CA ALA A 507 -12.41 37.17 -11.95
C ALA A 507 -13.19 38.30 -11.29
N ASN A 508 -12.43 39.20 -10.67
CA ASN A 508 -12.91 40.49 -10.20
C ASN A 508 -13.50 41.25 -11.41
N PRO A 509 -14.82 41.53 -11.45
CA PRO A 509 -15.40 42.28 -12.56
C PRO A 509 -15.05 43.75 -12.36
N ARG A 510 -13.86 44.17 -12.81
CA ARG A 510 -13.61 45.59 -13.02
C ARG A 510 -14.37 46.03 -14.26
N VAL A 511 -15.52 46.60 -13.98
CA VAL A 511 -16.19 47.64 -14.76
C VAL A 511 -15.15 48.50 -15.49
N SER A 512 -15.22 48.52 -16.82
CA SER A 512 -14.73 49.64 -17.60
C SER A 512 -15.68 49.86 -18.77
N THR A 513 -16.46 50.93 -18.61
CA THR A 513 -17.29 51.59 -19.60
C THR A 513 -16.44 52.15 -20.74
N TYR A 514 -16.83 51.83 -21.99
CA TYR A 514 -16.94 52.65 -23.22
C TYR A 514 -15.93 53.80 -23.52
N PRO A 515 -15.70 54.20 -24.79
CA PRO A 515 -16.58 54.09 -25.97
C PRO A 515 -16.21 53.01 -26.99
#